data_AF-A0AAN9B1A6-F1
#
_entry.id   AF-A0AAN9B1A6-F1
#
_cell.length_a   1.000
_cell.length_b   1.000
_cell.length_c   1.000
_cell.angle_alpha   90.00
_cell.angle_beta   90.00
_cell.angle_gamma   90.00
#
_symmetry.space_group_name_H-M   'P 1'
#
loop_
_entity.id
_entity.type
_entity.pdbx_description
1 polymer ?
#
loop_
_entity_poly.entity_id
_entity_poly.type
_entity_poly.pdbx_seq_one_letter_code
_entity_poly.pdbx_strand_id
1 'polypeptide(L)'
;MCVLGGGGGNLSKQDSDRLEKLVKKAGSVVGRKQETIESVCQRRLTDRLTSILADETHPLKPEFDSRRIDRSGRLRAMVARTSRFRNSFVPRAIHAFNQSHVRGLYHVSLS
;
A
#
# COMPACT_ATOMS: atom_id res chain seq x y z
N MET A 1 3.74 7.52 3.45
CA MET A 1 2.88 7.20 4.61
C MET A 1 1.58 6.62 4.09
N CYS A 2 0.99 5.63 4.77
CA CYS A 2 -0.30 5.08 4.35
C CYS A 2 -1.43 5.76 5.10
N VAL A 3 -2.24 6.49 4.34
CA VAL A 3 -3.54 6.96 4.78
C VAL A 3 -4.55 6.03 4.11
N LEU A 4 -5.01 5.03 4.85
CA LEU A 4 -6.12 4.18 4.44
C LEU A 4 -7.26 4.43 5.43
N GLY A 5 -8.13 5.36 5.08
CA GLY A 5 -9.33 5.70 5.83
C GLY A 5 -9.77 7.13 5.55
N GLY A 6 -11.02 7.31 5.14
CA GLY A 6 -11.63 8.63 5.04
C GLY A 6 -11.59 9.36 6.39
N GLY A 7 -11.30 10.65 6.35
CA GLY A 7 -11.13 11.51 7.53
C GLY A 7 -9.78 12.22 7.46
N GLY A 8 -9.81 13.55 7.38
CA GLY A 8 -8.67 14.45 7.18
C GLY A 8 -7.69 14.53 8.35
N GLY A 9 -7.17 13.40 8.82
CA GLY A 9 -6.06 13.35 9.76
C GLY A 9 -4.73 13.37 9.02
N ASN A 10 -3.98 14.47 9.12
CA ASN A 10 -2.58 14.49 8.70
C ASN A 10 -1.77 13.72 9.74
N LEU A 11 -1.59 12.40 9.55
CA LEU A 11 -0.64 11.63 10.35
C LEU A 11 0.77 12.18 10.10
N SER A 12 1.33 12.83 11.11
CA SER A 12 2.70 13.33 11.05
C SER A 12 3.69 12.18 11.19
N LYS A 13 4.96 12.44 10.90
CA LYS A 13 6.05 11.48 11.19
C LYS A 13 6.12 11.14 12.68
N GLN A 14 5.84 12.11 13.54
CA GLN A 14 5.82 11.90 14.98
C GLN A 14 4.71 10.91 15.38
N ASP A 15 3.56 10.97 14.73
CA ASP A 15 2.44 10.05 15.02
C ASP A 15 2.75 8.63 14.53
N SER A 16 3.40 8.47 13.37
CA SER A 16 3.87 7.14 12.94
C SER A 16 4.89 6.55 13.91
N ASP A 17 5.84 7.36 14.40
CA ASP A 17 6.85 6.89 15.34
C ASP A 17 6.23 6.47 16.68
N ARG A 18 5.19 7.20 17.12
CA ARG A 18 4.39 6.84 18.31
C ARG A 18 3.66 5.52 18.10
N LEU A 19 3.02 5.33 16.95
CA LEU A 19 2.32 4.08 16.61
C LEU A 19 3.29 2.89 16.57
N GLU A 20 4.47 3.04 15.98
CA GLU A 20 5.48 1.97 15.96
C GLU A 20 5.95 1.58 17.36
N LYS A 21 6.12 2.56 18.26
CA LYS A 21 6.44 2.28 19.68
C LYS A 21 5.32 1.51 20.37
N LEU A 22 4.06 1.84 20.10
CA LEU A 22 2.91 1.11 20.63
C LEU A 22 2.85 -0.33 20.12
N VAL A 23 3.08 -0.54 18.82
CA VAL A 23 3.16 -1.88 18.22
C VAL A 23 4.28 -2.71 18.84
N LYS A 24 5.46 -2.12 19.08
CA LYS A 24 6.58 -2.79 19.76
C LYS A 24 6.21 -3.19 21.19
N LYS A 25 5.58 -2.29 21.96
CA LYS A 25 5.10 -2.58 23.32
C LYS A 25 4.06 -3.70 23.32
N ALA A 26 3.07 -3.65 22.42
CA ALA A 26 2.07 -4.71 22.29
C ALA A 26 2.73 -6.06 21.96
N GLY A 27 3.73 -6.08 21.08
CA GLY A 27 4.50 -7.30 20.79
C GLY A 27 5.25 -7.84 22.00
N SER A 28 5.79 -6.97 22.86
CA SER A 28 6.42 -7.37 24.11
C SER A 28 5.43 -8.00 25.10
N VAL A 29 4.20 -7.46 25.19
CA VAL A 29 3.15 -7.97 26.09
C VAL A 29 2.62 -9.32 25.61
N VAL A 30 2.39 -9.47 24.31
CA VAL A 30 1.85 -10.70 23.70
C VAL A 30 2.95 -11.76 23.48
N GLY A 31 4.22 -11.40 23.69
CA GLY A 31 5.37 -12.30 23.49
C GLY A 31 5.62 -12.66 22.02
N ARG A 32 5.13 -11.85 21.07
CA ARG A 32 5.27 -12.10 19.63
C ARG A 32 5.57 -10.81 18.89
N LYS A 33 6.52 -10.88 17.95
CA LYS A 33 6.84 -9.75 17.06
C LYS A 33 5.62 -9.42 16.19
N GLN A 34 5.19 -8.17 16.24
CA GLN A 34 4.08 -7.66 15.43
C GLN A 34 4.59 -7.16 14.07
N GLU A 35 3.73 -7.22 13.06
CA GLU A 35 3.96 -6.54 11.78
C GLU A 35 4.14 -5.04 11.99
N THR A 36 5.05 -4.41 11.24
CA THR A 36 5.22 -2.95 11.30
C THR A 36 3.99 -2.27 10.72
N ILE A 37 3.67 -1.06 11.19
CA ILE A 37 2.57 -0.26 10.63
C ILE A 37 2.73 -0.13 9.11
N GLU A 38 3.94 0.15 8.61
CA GLU A 38 4.20 0.25 7.17
C GLU A 38 3.86 -1.06 6.42
N SER A 39 4.22 -2.22 6.95
CA SER A 39 3.94 -3.50 6.29
C SER A 39 2.44 -3.82 6.23
N VAL A 40 1.71 -3.59 7.32
CA VAL A 40 0.25 -3.77 7.37
C VAL A 40 -0.42 -2.83 6.37
N CYS A 41 0.02 -1.58 6.36
CA CYS A 41 -0.47 -0.54 5.49
C CYS A 41 -0.20 -0.83 4.01
N GLN A 42 0.99 -1.36 3.69
CA GLN A 42 1.35 -1.82 2.36
C GLN A 42 0.44 -2.97 1.91
N ARG A 43 0.28 -3.99 2.76
CA ARG A 43 -0.59 -5.14 2.51
C ARG A 43 -2.02 -4.70 2.23
N ARG A 44 -2.59 -3.88 3.11
CA ARG A 44 -3.95 -3.33 2.94
C ARG A 44 -4.12 -2.50 1.67
N LEU A 45 -3.10 -1.76 1.23
CA LEU A 45 -3.16 -1.02 -0.03
C LEU A 45 -3.21 -1.96 -1.23
N THR A 46 -2.35 -2.98 -1.22
CA THR A 46 -2.32 -4.01 -2.26
C THR A 46 -3.65 -4.75 -2.31
N ASP A 47 -4.16 -5.23 -1.16
CA ASP A 47 -5.43 -5.95 -1.05
C ASP A 47 -6.62 -5.11 -1.52
N ARG A 48 -6.61 -3.81 -1.20
CA ARG A 48 -7.68 -2.91 -1.65
C ARG A 48 -7.61 -2.68 -3.16
N LEU A 49 -6.41 -2.51 -3.71
CA LEU A 49 -6.23 -2.33 -5.15
C LEU A 49 -6.59 -3.61 -5.93
N THR A 50 -6.20 -4.79 -5.45
CA THR A 50 -6.59 -6.05 -6.09
C THR A 50 -8.10 -6.26 -6.04
N SER A 51 -8.76 -5.91 -4.93
CA SER A 51 -10.22 -5.92 -4.84
C SER A 51 -10.88 -4.96 -5.84
N ILE A 52 -10.34 -3.76 -6.04
CA ILE A 52 -10.83 -2.82 -7.06
C ILE A 52 -10.60 -3.37 -8.47
N LEU A 53 -9.45 -3.99 -8.71
CA LEU A 53 -9.12 -4.60 -10.00
C LEU A 53 -9.95 -5.85 -10.32
N ALA A 54 -10.51 -6.52 -9.30
CA ALA A 54 -11.38 -7.67 -9.47
C ALA A 54 -12.87 -7.28 -9.65
N ASP A 55 -13.24 -6.05 -9.30
CA ASP A 55 -14.60 -5.54 -9.41
C ASP A 55 -14.78 -4.73 -10.70
N GLU A 56 -15.44 -5.33 -11.70
CA GLU A 56 -15.70 -4.70 -12.99
C GLU A 56 -16.66 -3.51 -12.91
N THR A 57 -17.44 -3.39 -11.83
CA THR A 57 -18.35 -2.26 -11.62
C THR A 57 -17.68 -1.08 -10.92
N HIS A 58 -16.43 -1.25 -10.48
CA HIS A 58 -15.77 -0.24 -9.67
C HIS A 58 -15.38 0.99 -10.50
N PRO A 59 -15.73 2.22 -10.07
CA PRO A 59 -15.51 3.43 -10.87
C PRO A 59 -14.02 3.73 -11.14
N LEU A 60 -13.12 3.28 -10.27
CA LEU A 60 -11.66 3.44 -10.45
C LEU A 60 -11.00 2.34 -11.31
N LYS A 61 -11.71 1.25 -11.65
CA LYS A 61 -11.15 0.13 -12.43
C LYS A 61 -10.57 0.58 -13.78
N PRO A 62 -11.27 1.39 -14.61
CA PRO A 62 -10.74 1.85 -15.89
C PRO A 62 -9.46 2.68 -15.75
N GLU A 63 -9.35 3.47 -14.69
CA GLU A 63 -8.14 4.27 -14.44
C GLU A 63 -6.92 3.39 -14.15
N PHE A 64 -7.07 2.30 -13.40
CA PHE A 64 -5.97 1.39 -13.14
C PHE A 64 -5.63 0.54 -14.37
N ASP A 65 -6.62 0.07 -15.12
CA ASP A 65 -6.39 -0.72 -16.33
C ASP A 65 -5.65 0.08 -17.41
N SER A 66 -6.01 1.35 -17.62
CA SER A 66 -5.29 2.23 -18.56
C SER A 66 -3.80 2.43 -18.22
N ARG A 67 -3.42 2.19 -16.96
CA ARG A 67 -2.03 2.31 -16.47
C ARG A 67 -1.28 1.00 -16.48
N ARG A 68 -1.94 -0.12 -16.79
CA ARG A 68 -1.33 -1.44 -16.78
C ARG A 68 -0.30 -1.55 -17.91
N ILE A 69 0.81 -2.20 -17.60
CA ILE A 69 1.89 -2.49 -18.54
C ILE A 69 1.81 -3.98 -18.85
N ASP A 70 1.28 -4.34 -20.01
CA ASP A 70 0.98 -5.74 -20.39
C ASP A 70 2.18 -6.68 -20.21
N ARG A 71 3.37 -6.24 -20.61
CA ARG A 71 4.60 -7.04 -20.52
C ARG A 71 5.01 -7.44 -19.10
N SER A 72 4.59 -6.67 -18.08
CA SER A 72 5.08 -6.86 -16.70
C SER A 72 3.97 -7.05 -15.68
N GLY A 73 2.71 -6.82 -16.05
CA GLY A 73 1.59 -6.75 -15.12
C GLY A 73 1.63 -5.57 -14.14
N ARG A 74 2.67 -4.71 -14.19
CA ARG A 74 2.85 -3.57 -13.30
C ARG A 74 1.97 -2.39 -13.73
N LEU A 75 1.71 -1.49 -12.79
CA LEU A 75 1.00 -0.23 -13.05
C LEU A 75 2.01 0.92 -13.23
N ARG A 76 1.79 1.80 -14.20
CA ARG A 76 2.62 3.00 -14.40
C ARG A 76 2.55 3.90 -13.17
N ALA A 77 3.71 4.20 -12.60
CA ALA A 77 3.83 5.10 -11.45
C ALA A 77 3.31 6.51 -11.80
N MET A 78 2.70 7.17 -10.82
CA MET A 78 2.20 8.54 -10.97
C MET A 78 3.22 9.53 -10.43
N VAL A 79 3.43 10.62 -11.17
CA VAL A 79 4.21 11.76 -10.69
C VAL A 79 3.32 12.59 -9.77
N ALA A 80 3.78 12.85 -8.55
CA ALA A 80 3.06 13.64 -7.56
C ALA A 80 3.82 14.92 -7.24
N ARG A 81 3.20 16.07 -7.50
CA ARG A 81 3.79 17.40 -7.24
C ARG A 81 3.65 17.87 -5.79
N THR A 82 2.69 17.31 -5.05
CA THR A 82 2.42 17.65 -3.65
C THR A 82 2.51 16.41 -2.76
N SER A 83 2.90 16.62 -1.50
CA SER A 83 2.93 15.56 -0.48
C SER A 83 1.53 14.98 -0.24
N ARG A 84 0.49 15.83 -0.25
CA ARG A 84 -0.91 15.41 -0.09
C ARG A 84 -1.32 14.42 -1.17
N PHE A 85 -1.09 14.74 -2.44
CA PHE A 85 -1.43 13.82 -3.53
C PHE A 85 -0.57 12.56 -3.46
N ARG A 86 0.74 12.68 -3.23
CA ARG A 86 1.64 11.53 -3.08
C ARG A 86 1.21 10.55 -1.98
N ASN A 87 0.61 11.04 -0.91
CA ASN A 87 0.14 10.24 0.22
C ASN A 87 -1.34 9.79 0.10
N SER A 88 -2.03 10.19 -0.97
CA SER A 88 -3.38 9.71 -1.26
C SER A 88 -3.39 8.25 -1.72
N PHE A 89 -4.58 7.64 -1.75
CA PHE A 89 -4.77 6.23 -2.04
C PHE A 89 -4.13 5.80 -3.38
N VAL A 90 -4.48 6.43 -4.50
CA VAL A 90 -4.11 5.98 -5.86
C VAL A 90 -2.59 5.85 -6.05
N PRO A 91 -1.76 6.91 -5.87
CA PRO A 91 -0.31 6.80 -6.06
C PRO A 91 0.34 5.85 -5.04
N ARG A 92 -0.18 5.77 -3.81
CA ARG A 92 0.32 4.83 -2.79
C ARG A 92 0.00 3.39 -3.16
N ALA A 93 -1.21 3.10 -3.62
CA ALA A 93 -1.66 1.78 -4.02
C ALA A 93 -0.87 1.25 -5.22
N ILE A 94 -0.65 2.08 -6.25
CA ILE A 94 0.19 1.74 -7.40
C ILE A 94 1.61 1.38 -6.97
N HIS A 95 2.21 2.20 -6.11
CA HIS A 95 3.55 1.91 -5.58
C HIS A 95 3.56 0.60 -4.80
N ALA A 96 2.52 0.37 -3.99
CA ALA A 96 2.44 -0.81 -3.14
C ALA A 96 2.32 -2.12 -3.96
N PHE A 97 1.41 -2.09 -4.94
CA PHE A 97 1.17 -3.17 -5.88
C PHE A 97 2.39 -3.48 -6.74
N ASN A 98 3.11 -2.46 -7.20
CA ASN A 98 4.35 -2.66 -7.95
C ASN A 98 5.44 -3.31 -7.10
N GLN A 99 5.53 -2.97 -5.81
CA GLN A 99 6.50 -3.61 -4.92
C GLN A 99 6.12 -5.07 -4.62
N SER A 100 4.83 -5.40 -4.51
CA SER A 100 4.38 -6.78 -4.31
C SER A 100 4.52 -7.62 -5.58
N HIS A 101 4.30 -7.05 -6.77
CA HIS A 101 4.47 -7.76 -8.05
C HIS A 101 5.92 -8.18 -8.29
N VAL A 102 6.85 -7.30 -7.95
CA VAL A 102 8.27 -7.64 -8.07
C VAL A 102 8.59 -8.74 -7.04
N ARG A 103 7.99 -8.70 -5.82
CA ARG A 103 8.05 -9.77 -4.79
C ARG A 103 7.55 -11.14 -5.20
N GLY A 104 6.45 -11.20 -5.94
CA GLY A 104 5.95 -12.47 -6.48
C GLY A 104 6.94 -13.12 -7.45
N LEU A 105 7.61 -12.34 -8.28
CA LEU A 105 8.53 -12.87 -9.30
C LEU A 105 9.77 -13.54 -8.69
N TYR A 106 10.39 -12.97 -7.65
CA TYR A 106 11.55 -13.62 -7.02
C TYR A 106 11.20 -14.80 -6.09
N HIS A 107 9.97 -14.88 -5.58
CA HIS A 107 9.56 -16.05 -4.81
C HIS A 107 9.21 -17.24 -5.71
N VAL A 108 8.75 -16.99 -6.95
CA VAL A 108 8.51 -18.04 -7.96
C VAL A 108 9.81 -18.55 -8.59
N SER A 109 10.88 -17.74 -8.64
CA SER A 109 12.20 -18.16 -9.16
C SER A 109 13.06 -18.99 -8.18
N LEU A 110 12.61 -19.20 -6.94
CA LEU A 110 13.34 -19.92 -5.87
C LEU A 110 12.62 -21.21 -5.45
N SER A 111 11.71 -21.73 -6.29
CA SER A 111 11.03 -23.02 -6.11
C SER A 111 11.17 -23.86 -7.37
#